data_AF-K1A601-F1
#
_entry.id   AF-K1A601-F1
#
_cell.length_a   1.000
_cell.length_b   1.000
_cell.length_c   1.000
_cell.angle_alpha   90.00
_cell.angle_beta   90.00
_cell.angle_gamma   90.00
#
_symmetry.space_group_name_H-M   'P 1'
#
loop_
_entity.id
_entity.type
_entity.pdbx_description
1 polymer ?
#
loop_
_entity_poly.entity_id
_entity_poly.type
_entity_poly.pdbx_seq_one_letter_code
_entity_poly.pdbx_strand_id
1 'polypeptide(L)' 'MEKEFQKFPSFSILDDCYPWDLSEIYDAPALLFYKGNLDLLKFPKVALVGSRSCSSQGAKSIQKIIQGLEVGWD' A
#
# COMPACT_ATOMS: atom_id res chain seq x y z
N MET A 1 -8.25 -16.96 21.00
CA MET A 1 -7.45 -16.95 19.77
C MET A 1 -8.31 -16.53 18.58
N GLU A 2 -9.39 -17.25 18.27
CA GLU A 2 -10.29 -16.94 17.15
C GLU A 2 -10.91 -15.53 17.21
N LYS A 3 -11.36 -15.11 18.41
CA LYS A 3 -11.88 -13.75 18.63
C LYS A 3 -10.86 -12.63 18.35
N GLU A 4 -9.57 -12.87 18.61
CA GLU A 4 -8.52 -11.89 18.33
C GLU A 4 -8.20 -11.85 16.83
N PHE A 5 -8.23 -13.01 16.15
CA PHE A 5 -8.04 -13.10 14.70
C PHE A 5 -9.14 -12.35 13.93
N GLN A 6 -10.40 -12.49 14.35
CA GLN A 6 -11.54 -11.84 13.69
C GLN A 6 -11.69 -10.35 14.03
N LYS A 7 -10.79 -9.78 14.85
CA LYS A 7 -10.83 -8.37 15.26
C LYS A 7 -10.64 -7.42 14.08
N PHE A 8 -9.87 -7.84 13.08
CA PHE A 8 -9.69 -7.12 11.82
C PHE A 8 -9.90 -8.08 10.64
N PRO A 9 -10.51 -7.62 9.54
CA PRO A 9 -10.59 -8.44 8.34
C PRO A 9 -9.19 -8.69 7.78
N SER A 10 -9.02 -9.82 7.10
CA SER A 10 -7.77 -10.22 6.46
C SER A 10 -8.03 -10.89 5.12
N PHE A 11 -6.99 -10.96 4.30
CA PHE A 11 -6.91 -11.80 3.11
C PHE A 11 -5.53 -12.45 3.05
N SER A 12 -5.44 -13.58 2.39
CA SER A 12 -4.26 -14.42 2.26
C SER A 12 -3.74 -14.43 0.83
N ILE A 13 -2.56 -15.00 0.64
CA ILE A 13 -1.97 -15.23 -0.70
C ILE A 13 -2.82 -16.18 -1.57
N LEU A 14 -3.80 -16.87 -0.99
CA LEU A 14 -4.71 -17.77 -1.69
C LEU A 14 -5.98 -17.06 -2.20
N ASP A 15 -6.22 -15.82 -1.78
CA ASP A 15 -7.41 -15.05 -2.15
C ASP A 15 -7.18 -14.22 -3.42
N ASP A 16 -8.18 -14.12 -4.29
CA ASP A 16 -8.11 -13.42 -5.58
C ASP A 16 -7.74 -11.93 -5.47
N CYS A 17 -7.98 -11.32 -4.30
CA CYS A 17 -7.63 -9.91 -4.07
C CYS A 17 -6.15 -9.68 -3.72
N TYR A 18 -5.36 -10.74 -3.56
CA TYR A 18 -3.93 -10.61 -3.26
C TYR A 18 -3.18 -9.99 -4.44
N PRO A 19 -2.44 -8.88 -4.26
CA PRO A 19 -1.74 -8.23 -5.37
C PRO A 19 -0.64 -9.12 -5.93
N TRP A 20 -0.68 -9.40 -7.23
CA TRP A 20 0.34 -10.23 -7.91
C TRP A 20 1.75 -9.67 -7.73
N ASP A 21 1.95 -8.36 -7.90
CA ASP A 21 3.26 -7.71 -7.69
C ASP A 21 3.84 -7.99 -6.29
N LEU A 22 2.97 -8.15 -5.28
CA LEU A 22 3.40 -8.47 -3.91
C LEU A 22 3.71 -9.95 -3.72
N SER A 23 3.14 -10.84 -4.53
CA SER A 23 3.42 -12.29 -4.47
C SER A 23 4.79 -12.67 -5.03
N GLU A 24 5.37 -11.80 -5.85
CA GLU A 24 6.64 -12.01 -6.53
C GLU A 24 7.87 -11.70 -5.65
N ILE A 25 7.69 -11.00 -4.52
CA ILE A 25 8.81 -10.65 -3.65
C ILE A 25 9.29 -11.86 -2.86
N TYR A 26 10.58 -11.84 -2.47
CA TYR A 26 11.10 -12.80 -1.52
C TYR A 26 10.37 -12.69 -0.18
N ASP A 27 9.96 -13.84 0.37
CA ASP A 27 9.20 -13.95 1.63
C ASP A 27 7.89 -13.14 1.61
N ALA A 28 7.13 -13.26 0.51
CA ALA A 28 5.82 -12.65 0.36
C ALA A 28 4.89 -13.01 1.53
N PRO A 29 4.18 -12.04 2.13
CA PRO A 29 3.38 -12.28 3.33
C PRO A 29 2.21 -13.20 3.01
N ALA A 30 2.11 -14.32 3.74
CA ALA A 30 1.03 -15.31 3.54
C ALA A 30 -0.37 -14.78 3.91
N LEU A 31 -0.45 -13.80 4.83
CA LEU A 31 -1.69 -13.21 5.34
C LEU A 31 -1.49 -11.72 5.65
N LEU A 32 -2.47 -10.89 5.27
CA LEU A 32 -2.51 -9.46 5.53
C LEU A 32 -3.81 -9.06 6.21
N PHE A 33 -3.72 -8.40 7.36
CA PHE A 33 -4.85 -7.71 7.98
C PHE A 33 -4.97 -6.30 7.41
N TYR A 34 -6.20 -5.81 7.26
CA TYR A 34 -6.43 -4.48 6.68
C TYR A 34 -7.56 -3.71 7.37
N LYS A 35 -7.60 -2.41 7.08
CA LYS A 35 -8.70 -1.51 7.41
C LYS A 35 -8.87 -0.52 6.27
N GLY A 36 -10.04 -0.46 5.64
CA GLY A 36 -10.32 0.44 4.52
C GLY A 36 -10.85 -0.30 3.28
N ASN A 37 -10.65 0.30 2.10
CA ASN A 37 -11.16 -0.22 0.83
C ASN A 37 -10.10 -1.04 0.08
N LEU A 38 -10.38 -2.31 -0.20
CA LEU A 38 -9.50 -3.19 -1.00
C LEU A 38 -9.48 -2.86 -2.49
N ASP A 39 -10.46 -2.11 -3.03
CA ASP A 39 -10.44 -1.72 -4.43
C ASP A 39 -9.20 -0.88 -4.81
N LEU A 40 -8.59 -0.20 -3.83
CA LEU A 40 -7.34 0.53 -4.01
C LEU A 40 -6.18 -0.37 -4.47
N LEU A 41 -6.22 -1.67 -4.19
CA LEU A 41 -5.18 -2.62 -4.61
C LEU A 41 -5.17 -2.84 -6.13
N LYS A 42 -6.29 -2.56 -6.82
CA LYS A 42 -6.48 -2.74 -8.27
C LYS A 42 -5.83 -1.63 -9.09
N PHE A 43 -5.54 -0.49 -8.47
CA PHE A 43 -4.90 0.62 -9.16
C PHE A 43 -3.38 0.42 -9.24
N PRO A 44 -2.72 1.04 -10.21
CA PRO A 44 -1.27 1.18 -10.18
C PRO A 44 -0.79 1.87 -8.88
N LYS A 45 0.36 1.45 -8.37
CA LYS A 45 0.87 1.85 -7.06
C LYS A 45 2.28 2.41 -7.19
N VAL A 46 2.58 3.48 -6.46
CA VAL A 46 3.93 4.02 -6.31
C VAL A 46 4.25 4.24 -4.83
N ALA A 47 5.42 3.79 -4.38
CA ALA A 47 5.88 4.00 -3.02
C ALA A 47 6.69 5.31 -2.94
N LEU A 48 6.39 6.14 -1.94
CA LEU A 48 7.17 7.35 -1.60
C LEU A 48 7.77 7.16 -0.21
N VAL A 49 9.11 7.16 -0.12
CA VAL A 49 9.86 6.98 1.13
C VAL A 49 10.85 8.13 1.33
N GLY A 50 11.19 8.45 2.58
CA GLY A 50 12.10 9.55 2.90
C GLY A 50 12.47 9.63 4.38
N SER A 51 13.21 10.69 4.76
CA SER A 51 13.62 10.92 6.15
C SER A 51 12.41 11.12 7.07
N ARG A 52 12.42 10.46 8.24
CA ARG A 52 11.45 10.69 9.34
C ARG A 52 11.54 12.12 9.92
N SER A 53 12.70 12.75 9.79
CA SER A 53 12.93 14.16 10.12
C SER A 53 13.29 14.90 8.83
N CYS A 54 12.28 15.08 7.97
CA CYS A 54 12.47 15.77 6.70
C CYS A 54 12.55 17.28 6.90
N SER A 55 13.29 17.97 6.03
CA SER A 55 13.26 19.43 5.99
C SER A 55 11.95 19.93 5.36
N SER A 56 11.59 21.17 5.65
CA SER A 56 10.42 21.84 5.02
C SER A 56 10.52 21.87 3.50
N GLN A 57 11.74 21.97 2.96
CA GLN A 57 11.99 21.93 1.52
C GLN A 57 11.79 20.51 0.96
N GLY A 58 12.23 19.47 1.67
CA GLY A 58 11.98 18.09 1.28
C GLY A 58 10.48 17.77 1.19
N ALA A 59 9.70 18.22 2.17
CA ALA A 59 8.25 18.06 2.16
C ALA A 59 7.58 18.75 0.95
N LYS A 60 7.97 20.01 0.66
CA LYS A 60 7.46 20.75 -0.50
C LYS A 60 7.82 20.10 -1.83
N SER A 61 9.03 19.55 -1.96
CA SER A 61 9.45 18.84 -3.17
C SER A 61 8.56 17.64 -3.44
N ILE A 62 8.27 16.81 -2.42
CA ILE A 62 7.39 15.64 -2.59
C ILE A 62 5.95 16.07 -2.91
N GLN A 63 5.43 17.12 -2.27
CA GLN A 63 4.09 17.63 -2.59
C GLN A 63 3.97 18.02 -4.07
N LYS A 64 4.98 18.69 -4.62
CA LYS A 64 5.01 19.06 -6.05
C LYS A 64 5.05 17.82 -6.96
N ILE A 65 5.79 16.78 -6.59
CA ILE A 65 5.85 15.53 -7.34
C ILE A 65 4.49 14.84 -7.37
N ILE A 66 3.80 14.74 -6.23
CA ILE A 66 2.47 14.12 -6.11
C ILE A 66 1.45 14.86 -6.98
N GLN A 67 1.44 16.19 -6.95
CA GLN A 67 0.55 17.00 -7.80
C GLN A 67 0.79 16.78 -9.29
N GLY A 68 2.05 16.56 -9.70
CA GLY A 68 2.38 16.25 -11.09
C GLY A 68 1.94 14.86 -11.52
N LEU A 69 1.84 13.91 -10.58
CA LEU A 69 1.39 12.55 -10.87
C LEU A 69 -0.10 12.51 -11.24
N GLU A 70 -0.96 13.32 -10.61
CA GLU A 70 -2.41 13.35 -10.88
C GLU A 70 -2.78 13.57 -12.36
N VAL A 71 -1.87 14.13 -13.17
CA VAL A 71 -2.12 14.49 -14.58
C VAL A 71 -1.87 13.33 -15.56
N GLY A 72 -1.39 12.17 -15.09
CA GLY A 72 -0.93 11.07 -15.95
C GLY A 72 -1.47 9.67 -15.65
N TRP A 73 -2.46 9.54 -14.76
CA TRP A 73 -3.10 8.25 -14.39
C TRP A 73 -4.53 8.13 -14.94
N ASP A 74 -4.77 8.59 -16.17
CA ASP A 74 -5.99 8.33 -16.93
C ASP A 74 -5.96 6.95 -17.62
#